data_AF-A0AAE4B0Y5-F1
#
_entry.id   AF-A0AAE4B0Y5-F1
#
_cell.length_a   1.000
_cell.length_b   1.000
_cell.length_c   1.000
_cell.angle_alpha   90.00
_cell.angle_beta   90.00
_cell.angle_gamma   90.00
#
_symmetry.space_group_name_H-M   'P 1'
#
loop_
_entity.id
_entity.type
_entity.pdbx_description
1 polymer ?
#
loop_
_entity_poly.entity_id
_entity_poly.type
_entity_poly.pdbx_seq_one_letter_code
_entity_poly.pdbx_strand_id
1 'polypeptide(L)'
;MTADRCTDEAARTLLGLYALGRLSAAEEARTVAHLEECAACRAEVAELTHVTSALGLLTADDIAEILAEEEDRPPAVRAPVCRGARGTRDRRPGRASVGTLARGAAPAPDFPPGV
;
A
#
# COMPACT_ATOMS: atom_id res chain seq x y z
N MET A 1 -22.61 -8.36 3.50
CA MET A 1 -21.18 -8.54 3.82
C MET A 1 -20.54 -7.17 3.96
N THR A 2 -20.60 -6.55 5.14
CA THR A 2 -19.74 -5.42 5.46
C THR A 2 -18.38 -6.00 5.79
N ALA A 3 -17.44 -5.92 4.86
CA ALA A 3 -16.07 -6.34 5.09
C ALA A 3 -15.56 -5.64 6.36
N ASP A 4 -15.07 -6.42 7.30
CA ASP A 4 -14.29 -5.93 8.43
C ASP A 4 -13.09 -5.19 7.83
N ARG A 5 -13.09 -3.86 7.91
CA ARG A 5 -12.03 -3.04 7.31
C ARG A 5 -11.02 -2.73 8.40
N CYS A 6 -9.77 -3.10 8.15
CA CYS A 6 -8.67 -2.65 8.98
C CYS A 6 -8.53 -1.11 8.89
N THR A 7 -8.41 -0.45 10.04
CA THR A 7 -8.24 1.01 10.15
C THR A 7 -6.77 1.43 10.17
N ASP A 8 -5.84 0.48 10.27
CA ASP A 8 -4.40 0.73 10.18
C ASP A 8 -4.01 0.93 8.71
N GLU A 9 -4.09 2.18 8.26
CA GLU A 9 -3.73 2.57 6.90
C GLU A 9 -2.25 2.31 6.58
N ALA A 10 -1.38 2.40 7.57
CA ALA A 10 0.06 2.18 7.37
C ALA A 10 0.33 0.70 7.08
N ALA A 11 -0.27 -0.21 7.85
CA ALA A 11 -0.20 -1.64 7.58
C ALA A 11 -0.77 -1.98 6.20
N ARG A 12 -1.94 -1.42 5.84
CA ARG A 12 -2.58 -1.66 4.54
C ARG A 12 -1.72 -1.20 3.35
N THR A 13 -1.08 -0.05 3.47
CA THR A 13 -0.19 0.47 2.41
C THR A 13 1.00 -0.46 2.16
N LEU A 14 1.50 -1.15 3.18
CA LEU A 14 2.65 -2.05 3.06
C LEU A 14 2.31 -3.41 2.45
N LEU A 15 1.04 -3.83 2.40
CA LEU A 15 0.65 -5.18 1.95
C LEU A 15 1.06 -5.48 0.51
N GLY A 16 1.01 -4.50 -0.39
CA GLY A 16 1.46 -4.66 -1.77
C GLY A 16 2.97 -4.92 -1.87
N LEU A 17 3.77 -4.19 -1.08
CA LEU A 17 5.22 -4.39 -1.04
C LEU A 17 5.59 -5.70 -0.33
N TYR A 18 4.82 -6.08 0.70
CA TYR A 18 4.95 -7.38 1.36
C TYR A 18 4.71 -8.52 0.37
N ALA A 19 3.62 -8.48 -0.39
CA ALA A 19 3.28 -9.50 -1.40
C ALA A 19 4.30 -9.60 -2.55
N LEU A 20 5.05 -8.52 -2.81
CA LEU A 20 6.15 -8.48 -3.79
C LEU A 20 7.53 -8.82 -3.19
N GLY A 21 7.64 -9.03 -1.88
CA GLY A 21 8.92 -9.27 -1.19
C GLY A 21 9.87 -8.06 -1.25
N ARG A 22 9.34 -6.84 -1.20
CA ARG A 22 10.10 -5.58 -1.36
C ARG A 22 10.19 -4.72 -0.09
N LEU A 23 9.81 -5.27 1.05
CA LEU A 23 9.94 -4.58 2.34
C LEU A 23 11.38 -4.66 2.88
N SER A 24 11.76 -3.65 3.68
CA SER A 24 12.90 -3.79 4.58
C SER A 24 12.58 -4.78 5.71
N ALA A 25 13.60 -5.35 6.35
CA ALA A 25 13.39 -6.30 7.45
C ALA A 25 12.55 -5.72 8.61
N ALA A 26 12.68 -4.42 8.89
CA ALA A 26 11.88 -3.76 9.92
C ALA A 26 10.41 -3.61 9.53
N GLU A 27 10.12 -3.30 8.26
CA GLU A 27 8.74 -3.21 7.75
C GLU A 27 8.10 -4.59 7.64
N GLU A 28 8.86 -5.61 7.24
CA GLU A 28 8.41 -6.99 7.17
C GLU A 28 8.01 -7.51 8.55
N ALA A 29 8.86 -7.34 9.57
CA ALA A 29 8.54 -7.77 10.94
C ALA A 29 7.27 -7.09 11.48
N ARG A 30 7.10 -5.78 11.23
CA ARG A 30 5.87 -5.05 11.60
C ARG A 30 4.64 -5.57 10.87
N THR A 31 4.78 -5.86 9.57
CA THR A 31 3.69 -6.36 8.74
C THR A 31 3.27 -7.75 9.18
N VAL A 32 4.22 -8.66 9.45
CA VAL A 32 3.95 -10.00 9.97
C VAL A 32 3.20 -9.94 11.30
N ALA A 33 3.66 -9.13 12.25
CA ALA A 33 2.97 -8.95 13.54
C ALA A 33 1.52 -8.48 13.34
N HIS A 34 1.27 -7.53 12.42
CA HIS A 34 -0.09 -7.10 12.11
C HIS A 34 -0.94 -8.22 11.48
N LEU A 35 -0.34 -9.03 10.58
CA LEU A 35 -1.01 -10.13 9.93
C LEU A 35 -1.37 -11.27 10.89
N GLU A 36 -0.70 -11.42 12.03
CA GLU A 36 -1.09 -12.38 13.08
C GLU A 36 -2.45 -11.98 13.70
N GLU A 37 -2.71 -10.70 13.84
CA GLU A 37 -3.89 -10.16 14.54
C GLU A 37 -5.04 -9.79 13.61
N CYS A 38 -4.78 -9.45 12.34
CA CYS A 38 -5.79 -8.89 11.44
C CYS A 38 -6.22 -9.86 10.32
N ALA A 39 -7.44 -10.41 10.44
CA ALA A 39 -8.02 -11.28 9.42
C ALA A 39 -8.29 -10.57 8.08
N ALA A 40 -8.67 -9.29 8.11
CA ALA A 40 -8.93 -8.50 6.91
C ALA A 40 -7.66 -8.30 6.07
N CYS A 41 -6.53 -7.94 6.70
CA CYS A 41 -5.26 -7.78 6.01
C CYS A 41 -4.70 -9.12 5.51
N ARG A 42 -4.92 -10.24 6.22
CA ARG A 42 -4.59 -11.58 5.69
C ARG A 42 -5.36 -11.91 4.42
N ALA A 43 -6.65 -11.57 4.36
CA ALA A 43 -7.46 -11.77 3.16
C ALA A 43 -6.97 -10.89 2.00
N GLU A 44 -6.64 -9.62 2.26
CA GLU A 44 -6.08 -8.71 1.26
C GLU A 44 -4.73 -9.21 0.71
N VAL A 45 -3.84 -9.72 1.56
CA VAL A 45 -2.58 -10.36 1.11
C VAL A 45 -2.86 -11.57 0.23
N ALA A 46 -3.81 -12.44 0.59
CA ALA A 46 -4.15 -13.60 -0.22
C ALA A 46 -4.62 -13.20 -1.63
N GLU A 47 -5.45 -12.15 -1.73
CA GLU A 47 -5.86 -11.58 -3.03
C GLU A 47 -4.67 -11.04 -3.83
N LEU A 48 -3.78 -10.28 -3.19
CA LEU A 48 -2.58 -9.74 -3.82
C LEU A 48 -1.62 -10.83 -4.29
N THR A 49 -1.45 -11.92 -3.52
CA THR A 49 -0.58 -13.04 -3.88
C THR A 49 -0.98 -13.68 -5.21
N HIS A 50 -2.28 -13.73 -5.53
CA HIS A 50 -2.72 -14.23 -6.83
C HIS A 50 -2.21 -13.37 -7.99
N VAL A 51 -2.25 -12.04 -7.83
CA VAL A 51 -1.76 -11.09 -8.83
C VAL A 51 -0.23 -11.12 -8.93
N THR A 52 0.48 -11.11 -7.79
CA THR A 52 1.95 -11.12 -7.80
C THR A 52 2.51 -12.44 -8.31
N SER A 53 1.82 -13.56 -8.13
CA SER A 53 2.19 -14.85 -8.72
C SER A 53 2.12 -14.82 -10.25
N ALA A 54 1.14 -14.12 -10.83
CA ALA A 54 1.06 -13.95 -12.28
C ALA A 54 2.21 -13.09 -12.82
N LEU A 55 2.65 -12.07 -12.07
CA LEU A 55 3.83 -11.28 -12.43
C LEU A 55 5.12 -12.11 -12.40
N GLY A 56 5.18 -13.13 -11.53
CA GLY A 56 6.31 -14.06 -11.46
C GLY A 56 6.48 -14.97 -12.69
N LEU A 57 5.51 -14.99 -13.62
CA LEU A 57 5.62 -15.70 -14.89
C LEU A 57 6.47 -14.95 -15.92
N LEU A 58 6.71 -13.65 -15.71
CA LEU A 58 7.48 -12.81 -16.60
C LEU A 58 8.96 -12.84 -16.21
N THR A 59 9.82 -13.02 -17.20
CA THR A 59 11.25 -12.81 -17.05
C THR A 59 11.59 -11.33 -17.11
N ALA A 60 12.82 -10.97 -16.73
CA ALA A 60 13.29 -9.60 -16.87
C ALA A 60 13.34 -9.15 -18.34
N ASP A 61 13.63 -10.07 -19.26
CA ASP A 61 13.66 -9.80 -20.69
C ASP A 61 12.25 -9.56 -21.24
N ASP A 62 11.25 -10.36 -20.83
CA ASP A 62 9.83 -10.13 -21.21
C ASP A 62 9.38 -8.73 -20.76
N ILE A 63 9.77 -8.31 -19.55
CA ILE A 63 9.47 -6.97 -19.04
C ILE A 63 10.17 -5.89 -19.87
N ALA A 64 11.45 -6.10 -20.22
CA ALA A 64 12.21 -5.14 -21.02
C ALA A 64 11.60 -4.95 -22.41
N GLU A 65 11.15 -6.03 -23.05
CA GLU A 65 10.49 -6.00 -24.35
C GLU A 65 9.18 -5.20 -24.30
N ILE A 66 8.30 -5.50 -23.33
CA ILE A 66 7.02 -4.77 -23.13
C ILE A 66 7.27 -3.26 -22.93
N LEU A 67 8.31 -2.90 -22.17
CA LEU A 67 8.64 -1.50 -21.93
C LEU A 67 9.20 -0.80 -23.17
N ALA A 68 9.99 -1.49 -24.00
CA ALA A 68 10.48 -0.94 -25.26
C ALA A 68 9.33 -0.64 -26.24
N GLU A 69 8.33 -1.52 -26.32
CA GLU A 69 7.13 -1.30 -27.14
C GLU A 69 6.30 -0.09 -26.69
N GLU A 70 6.23 0.18 -25.38
CA GLU A 70 5.56 1.38 -24.85
C GLU A 70 6.32 2.67 -25.18
N GLU A 71 7.65 2.60 -25.27
CA GLU A 71 8.46 3.74 -25.67
C GLU A 71 8.34 4.05 -27.17
N ASP A 72 8.22 3.05 -28.03
CA ASP A 72 7.98 3.30 -29.46
C ASP A 72 6.55 3.79 -29.76
N ARG A 73 5.63 3.69 -28.79
CA ARG A 73 4.26 4.15 -28.94
C ARG A 73 4.16 5.68 -29.02
N PRO A 74 3.41 6.25 -29.98
CA PRO A 74 3.24 7.71 -30.05
C PRO A 74 2.57 8.26 -28.78
N PRO A 75 2.98 9.46 -28.31
CA PRO A 75 2.59 9.98 -26.99
C PRO A 75 1.08 10.19 -26.83
N ALA A 76 0.33 10.34 -27.94
CA ALA A 76 -1.12 10.47 -27.93
C ALA A 76 -1.87 9.20 -27.50
N VAL A 77 -1.21 8.03 -27.51
CA VAL A 77 -1.82 6.73 -27.16
C VAL A 77 -1.06 5.99 -26.06
N ARG A 78 -0.01 6.58 -25.47
CA ARG A 78 0.64 6.03 -24.27
C ARG A 78 -0.30 6.09 -23.08
N ALA A 79 -0.28 5.05 -22.24
CA ALA A 79 -1.13 5.03 -21.06
C ALA A 79 -0.69 6.11 -20.04
N PRO A 80 -1.62 6.83 -19.39
CA PRO A 80 -1.24 7.77 -18.35
C PRO A 80 -0.60 7.01 -17.18
N VAL A 81 0.66 7.33 -16.86
CA VAL A 81 1.32 6.77 -15.68
C VAL A 81 0.68 7.38 -14.44
N CYS A 82 -0.06 6.56 -13.69
CA CYS A 82 -0.49 6.90 -12.34
C CYS A 82 0.75 7.03 -11.46
N ARG A 83 1.29 8.26 -11.33
CA ARG A 83 2.30 8.56 -10.32
C ARG A 83 1.67 8.25 -8.97
N GLY A 84 2.17 7.21 -8.29
CA GLY A 84 1.69 6.81 -6.97
C GLY A 84 1.54 8.03 -6.09
N ALA A 85 0.30 8.34 -5.69
CA ALA A 85 0.02 9.49 -4.86
C ALA A 85 0.64 9.22 -3.49
N ARG A 86 1.83 9.74 -3.24
CA ARG A 86 2.29 10.02 -1.88
C ARG A 86 1.18 10.85 -1.25
N GLY A 87 0.50 10.30 -0.25
CA GLY A 87 -0.71 10.85 0.34
C GLY A 87 -0.52 12.21 0.99
N THR A 88 -0.33 13.26 0.19
CA THR A 88 -0.68 14.62 0.60
C THR A 88 -2.14 14.77 0.21
N ARG A 89 -3.03 14.49 1.17
CA ARG A 89 -4.42 14.94 1.10
C ARG A 89 -4.38 16.44 0.85
N ASP A 90 -4.59 16.83 -0.39
CA ASP A 90 -4.74 18.21 -0.80
C ASP A 90 -5.92 18.77 0.01
N ARG A 91 -5.59 19.59 1.00
CA ARG A 91 -6.59 20.26 1.85
C ARG A 91 -7.33 21.23 0.94
N ARG A 92 -8.45 20.78 0.35
CA ARG A 92 -9.47 21.69 -0.18
C ARG A 92 -9.81 22.72 0.91
N PRO A 93 -9.54 24.02 0.74
CA PRO A 93 -9.99 25.03 1.67
C PRO A 93 -11.42 25.38 1.28
N GLY A 94 -12.42 24.87 2.00
CA GLY A 94 -13.79 25.28 1.71
C GLY A 94 -14.90 24.44 2.30
N ARG A 95 -15.05 24.46 3.63
CA ARG A 95 -16.27 24.88 4.35
C ARG A 95 -16.21 24.33 5.78
N ALA A 96 -16.31 25.25 6.72
CA ALA A 96 -16.45 24.97 8.13
C ALA A 96 -17.78 24.25 8.40
N SER A 97 -17.73 23.21 9.22
CA SER A 97 -18.84 22.85 10.10
C SER A 97 -18.27 22.27 11.39
N VAL A 98 -18.57 22.97 12.46
CA VAL A 98 -18.32 22.65 13.87
C VAL A 98 -18.98 21.30 14.21
N GLY A 99 -18.27 20.47 14.97
CA GLY A 99 -18.79 19.23 15.53
C GLY A 99 -17.79 18.59 16.49
N THR A 100 -17.74 19.09 17.72
CA THR A 100 -17.07 18.43 18.84
C THR A 100 -17.80 17.14 19.17
N LEU A 101 -17.07 16.03 19.34
CA LEU A 101 -17.14 15.16 20.54
C LEU A 101 -15.93 14.20 20.53
N ALA A 102 -15.24 14.19 21.66
CA ALA A 102 -14.06 13.38 21.92
C ALA A 102 -14.40 11.91 22.19
N ARG A 103 -13.51 11.00 21.77
CA ARG A 103 -13.27 9.73 22.47
C ARG A 103 -11.89 9.14 22.12
N GLY A 104 -11.04 9.04 23.14
CA GLY A 104 -9.95 8.08 23.29
C GLY A 104 -8.78 8.12 22.31
N ALA A 105 -7.78 8.96 22.57
CA ALA A 105 -6.43 8.71 22.08
C ALA A 105 -5.80 7.59 22.93
N ALA A 106 -5.49 6.45 22.32
CA ALA A 106 -4.50 5.55 22.90
C ALA A 106 -3.13 6.24 22.76
N PRO A 107 -2.31 6.35 23.82
CA PRO A 107 -0.99 6.95 23.71
C PRO A 107 -0.11 6.08 22.80
N ALA A 108 0.62 6.72 21.90
CA ALA A 108 1.74 6.10 21.22
C ALA A 108 2.73 5.58 22.27
N PRO A 109 3.28 4.35 22.14
CA PRO A 109 4.41 3.97 22.98
C PRO A 109 5.62 4.83 22.61
N ASP A 110 6.08 5.61 23.60
CA ASP A 110 7.41 6.23 23.61
C ASP A 110 8.46 5.11 23.53
N PHE A 111 9.32 5.17 22.52
CA PHE A 111 10.54 4.38 22.49
C PHE A 111 11.75 5.33 22.50
N PRO A 112 12.69 5.16 23.45
CA PRO A 112 13.89 5.97 23.51
C PRO A 112 14.79 5.71 22.30
N PRO A 113 15.60 6.69 21.86
CA PRO A 113 16.70 6.43 20.95
C PRO A 113 17.70 5.49 21.65
N GLY A 114 17.83 4.27 21.12
CA GLY A 114 18.78 3.28 21.59
C GLY A 114 20.21 3.62 21.18
N VAL A 115 21.10 3.41 22.15
CA VAL A 115 22.57 3.54 22.15
C VAL A 115 23.22 2.52 21.21
#